data_AF-A0A8J6YA89-F1
#
_entry.id   AF-A0A8J6YA89-F1
#
_cell.length_a   1.000
_cell.length_b   1.000
_cell.length_c   1.000
_cell.angle_alpha   90.00
_cell.angle_beta   90.00
_cell.angle_gamma   90.00
#
_symmetry.space_group_name_H-M   'P 1'
#
loop_
_entity.id
_entity.type
_entity.pdbx_description
1 polymer ?
#
loop_
_entity_poly.entity_id
_entity_poly.type
_entity_poly.pdbx_seq_one_letter_code
_entity_poly.pdbx_strand_id
1 'polypeptide(L)'
;MRSVRLDEALETKLVEAASVSGKPVSDIIRQAIEERCEAILGRRLVHRLNDVTGIVHSRGGRARRSGEAFTAGLVRKRDNR
;
A
#
# COMPACT_ATOMS: atom_id res chain seq x y z
N MET A 1 -8.19 -20.82 -3.95
CA MET A 1 -6.74 -20.99 -4.20
C MET A 1 -6.45 -20.69 -5.66
N ARG A 2 -5.42 -19.92 -5.96
CA ARG A 2 -4.83 -19.82 -7.31
C ARG A 2 -3.61 -20.75 -7.35
N SER A 3 -3.48 -21.53 -8.42
CA SER A 3 -2.31 -22.37 -8.67
C SER A 3 -1.41 -21.67 -9.69
N VAL A 4 -0.11 -21.63 -9.40
CA VAL A 4 0.90 -21.00 -10.26
C VAL A 4 1.98 -22.04 -10.52
N ARG A 5 2.38 -22.21 -11.78
CA ARG A 5 3.51 -23.07 -12.12
C ARG A 5 4.80 -22.29 -11.91
N LEU A 6 5.71 -22.86 -11.13
CA LEU A 6 7.08 -22.38 -10.98
C LEU A 6 7.96 -23.16 -11.95
N ASP A 7 9.04 -22.53 -12.42
CA ASP A 7 10.11 -23.29 -13.06
C ASP A 7 10.89 -24.09 -12.00
N GLU A 8 11.58 -25.13 -12.46
CA GLU A 8 12.30 -26.06 -11.59
C GLU A 8 13.40 -25.38 -10.75
N ALA A 9 14.04 -24.34 -11.31
CA ALA A 9 15.07 -23.59 -10.61
C ALA A 9 14.48 -22.76 -9.44
N LEU A 10 13.32 -22.15 -9.65
CA LEU A 10 12.61 -21.39 -8.64
C LEU A 10 12.00 -22.30 -7.57
N GLU A 11 11.49 -23.47 -7.96
CA GLU A 11 11.00 -24.47 -7.02
C GLU A 11 12.11 -24.98 -6.10
N THR A 12 13.29 -25.27 -6.66
CA THR A 12 14.48 -25.66 -5.88
C THR A 12 14.85 -24.60 -4.84
N LYS A 13 14.95 -23.33 -5.26
CA LYS A 13 15.27 -22.22 -4.36
C LYS A 13 14.21 -22.01 -3.28
N LEU A 14 12.94 -22.23 -3.62
CA LEU A 14 11.83 -22.08 -2.69
C LEU A 14 11.84 -23.16 -1.60
N VAL A 15 12.15 -24.40 -1.97
CA VAL A 15 12.32 -25.51 -1.02
C VAL A 15 13.52 -25.26 -0.11
N GLU A 16 14.64 -24.80 -0.67
CA GLU A 16 15.83 -24.43 0.11
C GLU A 16 15.52 -23.30 1.10
N ALA A 17 14.84 -22.25 0.65
CA ALA A 17 14.43 -21.14 1.51
C ALA A 17 13.49 -21.60 2.64
N ALA A 18 12.56 -22.52 2.36
CA ALA A 18 11.69 -23.12 3.37
C ALA A 18 12.49 -23.90 4.41
N SER A 19 13.45 -24.71 3.96
CA SER A 19 14.34 -25.47 4.84
C SER A 19 15.17 -24.56 5.76
N VAL A 20 15.82 -23.53 5.19
CA VAL A 20 16.68 -22.61 5.94
C VAL A 20 15.89 -21.74 6.93
N SER A 21 14.69 -21.28 6.54
CA SER A 21 13.86 -20.41 7.38
C SER A 21 12.98 -21.15 8.38
N GLY A 22 12.84 -22.47 8.26
CA GLY A 22 11.91 -23.28 9.05
C GLY A 22 10.43 -22.96 8.79
N LYS A 23 10.12 -22.22 7.73
CA LYS A 23 8.76 -21.81 7.38
C LYS A 23 8.17 -22.72 6.29
N PRO A 24 6.84 -22.94 6.30
CA PRO A 24 6.16 -23.60 5.19
C PRO A 24 6.36 -22.83 3.87
N VAL A 25 6.51 -23.57 2.77
CA VAL A 25 6.61 -23.01 1.41
C VAL A 25 5.48 -22.01 1.11
N SER A 26 4.26 -22.33 1.53
CA SER A 26 3.08 -21.46 1.35
C SER A 26 3.24 -20.10 2.02
N ASP A 27 3.93 -20.04 3.16
CA ASP A 27 4.10 -18.80 3.91
C ASP A 27 5.14 -17.92 3.25
N ILE A 28 6.21 -18.52 2.72
CA ILE A 28 7.19 -17.80 1.89
C ILE A 28 6.53 -17.23 0.64
N ILE A 29 5.71 -18.02 -0.06
CA ILE A 29 4.97 -17.54 -1.24
C ILE A 29 4.06 -16.38 -0.85
N ARG A 30 3.28 -16.51 0.23
CA ARG A 30 2.35 -15.48 0.68
C ARG A 30 3.09 -14.17 0.99
N GLN A 31 4.17 -14.26 1.76
CA GLN A 31 4.98 -13.12 2.14
C GLN A 31 5.60 -12.44 0.91
N ALA A 32 6.18 -13.21 -0.02
CA ALA A 32 6.78 -12.66 -1.24
C ALA A 32 5.75 -11.97 -2.14
N ILE A 33 4.53 -12.51 -2.24
CA ILE A 33 3.43 -11.88 -2.99
C ILE A 33 2.99 -10.59 -2.32
N GLU A 34 2.82 -10.58 -1.00
CA GLU A 34 2.43 -9.41 -0.22
C GLU A 34 3.44 -8.28 -0.39
N GLU A 35 4.72 -8.55 -0.12
CA GLU A 35 5.82 -7.58 -0.28
C GLU A 35 5.89 -7.03 -1.72
N ARG A 36 5.71 -7.89 -2.73
CA ARG A 36 5.74 -7.46 -4.13
C ARG A 36 4.51 -6.61 -4.49
N CYS A 37 3.33 -6.99 -4.01
CA CYS A 37 2.10 -6.22 -4.20
C CYS A 37 2.22 -4.84 -3.55
N GLU A 38 2.68 -4.76 -2.30
CA GLU A 38 2.93 -3.50 -1.60
C GLU A 38 3.94 -2.63 -2.34
N ALA A 39 5.05 -3.21 -2.82
CA ALA A 39 6.04 -2.46 -3.59
C ALA A 39 5.47 -1.91 -4.91
N ILE A 40 4.56 -2.63 -5.57
CA ILE A 40 3.89 -2.18 -6.80
C ILE A 40 2.85 -1.10 -6.49
N LEU A 41 2.01 -1.33 -5.48
CA LEU A 41 0.87 -0.48 -5.15
C LEU A 41 1.30 0.78 -4.40
N GLY A 42 2.27 0.70 -3.50
CA GLY A 42 2.83 1.82 -2.74
C GLY A 42 3.53 2.87 -3.61
N ARG A 43 3.94 2.51 -4.83
CA ARG A 43 4.45 3.45 -5.83
C ARG A 43 3.35 4.31 -6.46
N ARG A 44 2.09 3.85 -6.44
CA ARG A 44 0.96 4.61 -7.01
C ARG A 44 0.51 5.69 -6.04
N LEU A 45 0.41 6.92 -6.54
CA LEU A 45 -0.06 8.09 -5.76
C LEU A 45 -1.43 7.85 -5.12
N VAL A 46 -2.33 7.13 -5.81
CA VAL A 46 -3.66 6.76 -5.30
C VAL A 46 -3.63 5.96 -4.00
N HIS A 47 -2.66 5.05 -3.82
CA HIS A 47 -2.56 4.26 -2.59
C HIS A 47 -1.90 5.05 -1.45
N ARG A 48 -0.91 5.90 -1.76
CA ARG A 48 -0.30 6.80 -0.77
C ARG A 48 -1.25 7.88 -0.26
N LEU A 49 -2.18 8.30 -1.10
CA LEU A 49 -3.18 9.30 -0.74
C LEU A 49 -4.46 8.68 -0.19
N ASN A 50 -4.64 7.36 -0.18
CA ASN A 50 -5.91 6.74 0.21
C ASN A 50 -6.30 7.09 1.66
N ASP A 51 -5.32 7.16 2.55
CA ASP A 51 -5.51 7.58 3.95
C ASP A 51 -5.81 9.08 4.09
N VAL A 52 -5.45 9.89 3.09
CA VAL A 52 -5.67 11.35 3.02
C VAL A 52 -6.96 11.69 2.28
N THR A 53 -7.31 10.90 1.26
CA THR A 53 -8.52 10.99 0.45
C THR A 53 -9.59 10.06 0.99
N GLY A 54 -9.68 9.92 2.32
CA GLY A 54 -10.87 9.35 2.95
C GLY A 54 -12.08 9.96 2.26
N ILE A 55 -12.89 9.11 1.62
CA ILE A 55 -13.98 9.54 0.75
C ILE A 55 -15.00 10.25 1.64
N VAL A 56 -14.84 11.56 1.79
CA VAL A 56 -15.84 12.43 2.40
C VAL A 56 -17.02 12.42 1.44
N HIS A 57 -18.03 11.62 1.75
CA HIS A 57 -19.33 11.71 1.12
C HIS A 57 -20.01 13.00 1.60
N SER A 58 -19.56 14.15 1.12
CA SER A 58 -20.29 15.39 1.30
C SER A 58 -21.47 15.40 0.33
N ARG A 59 -22.69 15.51 0.84
CA ARG A 59 -23.90 15.83 0.05
C ARG A 59 -23.88 17.25 -0.57
N GLY A 60 -22.71 17.86 -0.71
CA GLY A 60 -22.50 19.22 -1.20
C GLY A 60 -21.38 19.23 -2.23
N GLY A 61 -21.56 20.04 -3.27
CA GLY A 61 -20.80 20.03 -4.52
C GLY A 61 -19.27 20.12 -4.41
N ARG A 62 -18.62 19.86 -5.55
CA ARG A 62 -17.17 19.79 -5.74
C ARG A 62 -16.48 21.05 -5.17
N ALA A 63 -15.76 20.90 -4.07
CA ALA A 63 -14.99 21.99 -3.48
C ALA A 63 -13.81 22.36 -4.40
N ARG A 64 -13.92 23.50 -5.11
CA ARG A 64 -12.89 23.97 -6.06
C ARG A 64 -11.74 24.75 -5.40
N ARG A 65 -11.85 25.09 -4.10
CA ARG A 65 -10.90 25.95 -3.36
C ARG A 65 -10.47 25.36 -2.02
N SER A 66 -10.34 24.03 -1.92
CA SER A 66 -9.90 23.36 -0.70
C SER A 66 -8.46 23.75 -0.30
N GLY A 67 -7.58 24.01 -1.27
CA GLY A 67 -6.19 24.41 -1.02
C GLY A 67 -6.04 25.77 -0.32
N GLU A 68 -6.80 26.78 -0.76
CA GLU A 68 -6.78 28.12 -0.14
C GLU A 68 -7.34 28.08 1.28
N ALA A 69 -8.45 27.37 1.50
CA ALA A 69 -9.06 27.21 2.82
C ALA A 69 -8.15 26.46 3.80
N PHE A 70 -7.46 25.41 3.33
CA PHE A 70 -6.47 24.68 4.13
C PHE A 70 -5.29 25.58 4.53
N THR A 71 -4.78 26.36 3.58
CA THR A 71 -3.67 27.29 3.83
C THR A 71 -4.07 28.38 4.83
N ALA A 72 -5.26 28.97 4.69
CA ALA A 72 -5.80 29.93 5.64
C ALA A 72 -5.96 29.35 7.06
N GLY A 73 -6.38 28.09 7.17
CA GLY A 73 -6.47 27.38 8.45
C GLY A 73 -5.12 27.15 9.13
N LEU A 74 -4.07 26.83 8.34
CA LEU A 74 -2.71 26.68 8.86
C LEU A 74 -2.11 28.00 9.36
N VAL A 75 -2.33 29.09 8.63
CA VAL A 75 -1.86 30.44 9.03
C VAL A 75 -2.52 30.86 10.35
N ARG A 76 -3.84 30.68 10.47
CA ARG A 76 -4.59 31.04 11.69
C ARG A 76 -4.14 30.27 12.94
N LYS A 77 -3.62 29.04 12.78
CA LYS A 77 -3.08 28.24 13.90
C LYS A 77 -1.68 28.71 14.32
N ARG A 78 -0.92 29.33 13.42
CA ARG A 78 0.41 29.87 13.69
C ARG A 78 0.35 31.20 14.45
N ASP A 79 -0.70 31.98 14.24
CA ASP A 79 -0.92 33.26 14.92
C ASP A 79 -1.55 33.13 16.31
N ASN A 80 -1.97 31.91 16.69
CA ASN A 80 -2.61 31.59 17.98
C ASN A 80 -1.68 30.79 18.92
N ARG A 81 -0.37 30.84 18.68
CA ARG A 81 0.72 30.35 19.54
C ARG A 81 1.60 31.51 19.95
#